data_AF-A0AAW8NB70-F1
#
_entry.id   AF-A0AAW8NB70-F1
#
_cell.length_a   1.000
_cell.length_b   1.000
_cell.length_c   1.000
_cell.angle_alpha   90.00
_cell.angle_beta   90.00
_cell.angle_gamma   90.00
#
_symmetry.space_group_name_H-M   'P 1'
#
loop_
_entity.id
_entity.type
_entity.pdbx_description
1 polymer ?
#
loop_
_entity_poly.entity_id
_entity_poly.type
_entity_poly.pdbx_seq_one_letter_code
_entity_poly.pdbx_strand_id
1 'polypeptide(L)'
;MANYPFDMQLAVDPYNTSNVVANGQVFIYDPADVNNASPLVLTDPNGLPLTNPLMSNSNGFIPAFIATSPQVKWVGAGFVGYFASFEGLRDVALEAVAKLDGLAVGTVETVDALEGASATVTGTDAKQLNLKIPRGLQGAPGAAGLSNIALDDDGTPYFVAGSNAVQILADTDGAPYFV
;
A
#
# COMPACT_ATOMS: atom_id res chain seq x y z
N MET A 1 23.30 2.52 -3.16
CA MET A 1 23.36 1.13 -2.68
C MET A 1 22.96 1.14 -1.21
N ALA A 2 22.23 0.13 -0.74
CA ALA A 2 21.87 0.04 0.67
C ALA A 2 23.12 -0.22 1.52
N ASN A 3 23.19 0.40 2.69
CA ASN A 3 24.25 0.22 3.66
C ASN A 3 23.75 -0.69 4.76
N TYR A 4 24.55 -1.69 5.11
CA TYR A 4 24.19 -2.70 6.10
C TYR A 4 25.16 -2.60 7.27
N PRO A 5 24.71 -2.10 8.44
CA PRO A 5 25.54 -2.01 9.63
C PRO A 5 25.73 -3.41 10.25
N PHE A 6 26.96 -3.70 10.63
CA PHE A 6 27.34 -4.88 11.41
C PHE A 6 27.89 -4.39 12.74
N ASP A 7 27.24 -4.82 13.82
CA ASP A 7 27.78 -4.64 15.17
C ASP A 7 29.12 -5.35 15.32
N MET A 8 29.74 -5.22 16.49
CA MET A 8 30.92 -5.99 16.84
C MET A 8 30.69 -7.49 16.63
N GLN A 9 31.45 -8.09 15.71
CA GLN A 9 31.30 -9.50 15.36
C GLN A 9 32.42 -10.34 16.00
N LEU A 10 32.12 -11.61 16.27
CA LEU A 10 33.08 -12.59 16.76
C LEU A 10 33.54 -13.50 15.60
N ALA A 11 34.82 -13.45 15.25
CA ALA A 11 35.41 -14.36 14.27
C ALA A 11 35.89 -15.66 14.96
N VAL A 12 35.04 -16.68 14.92
CA VAL A 12 35.20 -17.96 15.62
C VAL A 12 35.07 -19.14 14.66
N ASP A 13 35.82 -20.20 14.91
CA ASP A 13 35.67 -21.47 14.20
C ASP A 13 34.26 -22.07 14.45
N PRO A 14 33.46 -22.29 13.39
CA PRO A 14 32.10 -22.81 13.54
C PRO A 14 32.04 -24.25 14.07
N TYR A 15 33.14 -25.01 14.00
CA TYR A 15 33.21 -26.38 14.49
C TYR A 15 33.85 -26.51 15.87
N ASN A 16 34.53 -25.47 16.35
CA ASN A 16 35.12 -25.45 17.69
C ASN A 16 35.16 -24.01 18.23
N THR A 17 34.20 -23.67 19.09
CA THR A 17 34.05 -22.31 19.63
C THR A 17 35.19 -21.88 20.56
N SER A 18 36.10 -22.78 20.94
CA SER A 18 37.34 -22.42 21.66
C SER A 18 38.40 -21.79 20.76
N ASN A 19 38.28 -21.96 19.43
CA ASN A 19 39.19 -21.38 18.45
C ASN A 19 38.61 -20.07 17.91
N VAL A 20 39.25 -18.96 18.25
CA VAL A 20 38.92 -17.64 17.70
C VAL A 20 40.10 -17.10 16.90
N VAL A 21 39.82 -16.20 15.96
CA VAL A 21 40.88 -15.43 15.30
C VAL A 21 41.38 -14.39 16.29
N ALA A 22 42.21 -14.76 17.27
CA ALA A 22 42.71 -13.83 18.28
C ALA A 22 43.86 -12.97 17.74
N ASN A 23 43.79 -11.64 17.95
CA ASN A 23 44.81 -10.67 17.52
C ASN A 23 45.21 -10.82 16.04
N GLY A 24 44.26 -11.19 15.18
CA GLY A 24 44.50 -11.60 13.81
C GLY A 24 43.79 -10.72 12.79
N GLN A 25 44.14 -10.93 11.53
CA GLN A 25 43.48 -10.28 10.40
C GLN A 25 42.21 -11.07 10.02
N VAL A 26 41.11 -10.35 9.87
CA VAL A 26 39.83 -10.86 9.37
C VAL A 26 39.48 -10.08 8.11
N PHE A 27 39.48 -10.79 6.99
CA PHE A 27 39.10 -10.24 5.69
C PHE A 27 37.60 -10.39 5.48
N ILE A 28 36.96 -9.35 4.95
CA ILE A 28 35.53 -9.33 4.68
C ILE A 28 35.32 -9.34 3.16
N TYR A 29 34.54 -10.30 2.67
CA TYR A 29 34.27 -10.52 1.25
C TYR A 29 32.78 -10.56 0.96
N ASP A 30 32.45 -10.40 -0.32
CA ASP A 30 31.14 -10.80 -0.81
C ASP A 30 30.95 -12.33 -0.66
N PRO A 31 29.80 -12.82 -0.18
CA PRO A 31 29.52 -14.25 -0.11
C PRO A 31 29.68 -14.99 -1.43
N ALA A 32 29.44 -14.32 -2.57
CA ALA A 32 29.59 -14.87 -3.90
C ALA A 32 31.05 -14.92 -4.39
N ASP A 33 31.98 -14.20 -3.75
CA ASP A 33 33.41 -14.24 -4.10
C ASP A 33 34.06 -15.53 -3.59
N VAL A 34 33.85 -16.65 -4.27
CA VAL A 34 34.36 -17.97 -3.86
C VAL A 34 35.88 -18.03 -3.70
N ASN A 35 36.63 -17.13 -4.36
CA ASN A 35 38.09 -17.15 -4.41
C ASN A 35 38.76 -16.19 -3.42
N ASN A 36 37.98 -15.41 -2.65
CA ASN A 36 38.49 -14.40 -1.73
C ASN A 36 39.40 -13.36 -2.43
N ALA A 37 39.07 -13.02 -3.68
CA ALA A 37 39.90 -12.19 -4.54
C ALA A 37 39.67 -10.69 -4.31
N SER A 38 38.46 -10.29 -3.92
CA SER A 38 38.02 -8.90 -3.88
C SER A 38 37.41 -8.56 -2.51
N PRO A 39 38.24 -8.12 -1.53
CA PRO A 39 37.73 -7.65 -0.25
C PRO A 39 36.75 -6.49 -0.44
N LEU A 40 35.68 -6.48 0.36
CA LEU A 40 34.68 -5.41 0.34
C LEU A 40 35.27 -4.10 0.85
N VAL A 41 34.79 -2.98 0.28
CA VAL A 41 35.02 -1.65 0.85
C VAL A 41 34.15 -1.49 2.09
N LEU A 42 34.77 -1.12 3.20
CA LEU A 42 34.11 -0.99 4.50
C LEU A 42 34.16 0.47 4.95
N THR A 43 33.16 0.89 5.72
CA THR A 43 33.20 2.14 6.47
C THR A 43 32.89 1.90 7.94
N ASP A 44 33.31 2.81 8.81
CA ASP A 44 32.91 2.81 10.21
C ASP A 44 31.46 3.36 10.35
N PRO A 45 30.86 3.30 11.55
CA PRO A 45 29.54 3.88 11.80
C PRO A 45 29.45 5.40 11.59
N ASN A 46 30.57 6.11 11.50
CA ASN A 46 30.63 7.54 11.19
C ASN A 46 30.77 7.82 9.68
N GLY A 47 30.82 6.77 8.84
CA GLY A 47 31.00 6.86 7.39
C GLY A 47 32.44 7.03 6.93
N LEU A 48 33.43 6.90 7.82
CA LEU A 48 34.85 6.96 7.46
C LEU A 48 35.32 5.62 6.89
N PRO A 49 36.19 5.61 5.86
CA PRO A 49 36.73 4.37 5.32
C PRO A 49 37.46 3.54 6.38
N LEU A 50 37.19 2.23 6.40
CA LEU A 50 37.92 1.24 7.19
C LEU A 50 38.80 0.38 6.29
N THR A 51 39.94 -0.06 6.83
CA THR A 51 40.81 -1.02 6.14
C THR A 51 40.17 -2.40 6.12
N ASN A 52 40.40 -3.15 5.04
CA ASN A 52 40.07 -4.57 4.93
C ASN A 52 41.35 -5.30 4.53
N PRO A 53 42.01 -6.04 5.45
CA PRO A 53 41.42 -6.71 6.62
C PRO A 53 41.17 -5.82 7.85
N LEU A 54 40.22 -6.26 8.67
CA LEU A 54 39.98 -5.77 10.03
C LEU A 54 40.87 -6.51 11.03
N MET A 55 41.29 -5.85 12.09
CA MET A 55 42.04 -6.47 13.19
C MET A 55 41.10 -6.88 14.31
N SER A 56 41.16 -8.15 14.70
CA SER A 56 40.47 -8.66 15.88
C SER A 56 41.27 -8.42 17.17
N ASN A 57 40.59 -8.39 18.31
CA ASN A 57 41.22 -8.36 19.62
C ASN A 57 41.61 -9.76 20.14
N SER A 58 42.09 -9.85 21.39
CA SER A 58 42.51 -11.12 22.02
C SER A 58 41.40 -12.17 22.13
N ASN A 59 40.14 -11.74 22.04
CA ASN A 59 38.96 -12.59 22.16
C ASN A 59 38.33 -12.87 20.78
N GLY A 60 38.93 -12.38 19.68
CA GLY A 60 38.43 -12.58 18.33
C GLY A 60 37.33 -11.63 17.87
N PHE A 61 37.06 -10.56 18.63
CA PHE A 61 36.09 -9.55 18.20
C PHE A 61 36.71 -8.56 17.22
N ILE A 62 36.01 -8.28 16.13
CA ILE A 62 36.32 -7.22 15.18
C ILE A 62 35.44 -5.99 15.44
N PRO A 63 35.91 -4.76 15.13
CA PRO A 63 35.11 -3.55 15.31
C PRO A 63 33.84 -3.59 14.46
N ALA A 64 32.85 -2.78 14.85
CA ALA A 64 31.66 -2.56 14.03
C ALA A 64 32.05 -1.94 12.67
N PHE A 65 31.33 -2.32 11.63
CA PHE A 65 31.59 -1.85 10.27
C PHE A 65 30.29 -1.79 9.46
N ILE A 66 30.30 -1.06 8.36
CA ILE A 66 29.22 -0.99 7.40
C ILE A 66 29.72 -1.59 6.09
N ALA A 67 28.91 -2.43 5.46
CA ALA A 67 29.16 -3.00 4.14
C ALA A 67 27.97 -2.77 3.20
N THR A 68 28.18 -3.05 1.90
CA THR A 68 27.16 -2.91 0.85
C THR A 68 26.31 -4.15 0.64
N SER A 69 26.58 -5.23 1.39
CA SER A 69 25.86 -6.50 1.33
C SER A 69 25.21 -6.85 2.67
N PRO A 70 23.97 -7.37 2.70
CA PRO A 70 23.28 -7.77 3.93
C PRO A 70 23.93 -8.96 4.63
N GLN A 71 24.67 -9.78 3.88
CA GLN A 71 25.47 -10.87 4.41
C GLN A 71 26.89 -10.73 3.86
N VAL A 72 27.87 -10.93 4.72
CA VAL A 72 29.28 -10.92 4.34
C VAL A 72 29.93 -12.25 4.72
N LYS A 73 30.91 -12.67 3.91
CA LYS A 73 31.78 -13.78 4.24
C LYS A 73 33.03 -13.23 4.92
N TRP A 74 33.44 -13.82 6.03
CA TRP A 74 34.70 -13.49 6.67
C TRP A 74 35.70 -14.63 6.54
N VAL A 75 36.98 -14.29 6.43
CA VAL A 75 38.10 -15.24 6.36
C VAL A 75 39.23 -14.77 7.27
N GLY A 76 39.72 -15.63 8.15
CA GLY A 76 40.79 -15.29 9.08
C GLY A 76 41.35 -16.52 9.79
N ALA A 77 42.68 -16.56 10.00
CA ALA A 77 43.40 -17.67 10.63
C ALA A 77 43.07 -19.08 10.07
N GLY A 78 42.73 -19.18 8.77
CA GLY A 78 42.34 -20.44 8.12
C GLY A 78 40.86 -20.82 8.30
N PHE A 79 40.09 -20.04 9.05
CA PHE A 79 38.65 -20.22 9.22
C PHE A 79 37.86 -19.36 8.24
N VAL A 80 36.63 -19.80 7.95
CA VAL A 80 35.67 -19.11 7.11
C VAL A 80 34.32 -19.14 7.81
N GLY A 81 33.59 -18.03 7.77
CA GLY A 81 32.22 -17.96 8.25
C GLY A 81 31.45 -16.82 7.61
N TYR A 82 30.25 -16.56 8.13
CA TYR A 82 29.35 -15.55 7.59
C TYR A 82 28.80 -14.68 8.72
N PHE A 83 28.67 -13.39 8.45
CA PHE A 83 27.94 -12.45 9.30
C PHE A 83 26.72 -11.92 8.53
N ALA A 84 25.61 -11.69 9.24
CA ALA A 84 24.39 -11.12 8.67
C ALA A 84 24.04 -9.83 9.42
N SER A 85 23.68 -8.78 8.67
CA SER A 85 23.19 -7.52 9.23
C SER A 85 21.69 -7.60 9.43
N PHE A 86 21.26 -7.88 10.66
CA PHE A 86 19.83 -7.90 10.99
C PHE A 86 19.21 -6.51 10.99
N GLU A 87 19.95 -5.50 11.43
CA GLU A 87 19.48 -4.11 11.43
C GLU A 87 19.28 -3.59 10.01
N GLY A 88 20.27 -3.77 9.13
CA GLY A 88 20.13 -3.35 7.73
C GLY A 88 19.03 -4.10 7.00
N LEU A 89 18.83 -5.39 7.27
CA LEU A 89 17.69 -6.15 6.74
C LEU A 89 16.34 -5.63 7.26
N ARG A 90 16.26 -5.29 8.55
CA ARG A 90 15.06 -4.67 9.14
C ARG A 90 14.75 -3.34 8.48
N ASP A 91 15.75 -2.49 8.29
CA ASP A 91 15.55 -1.14 7.75
C ASP A 91 15.12 -1.21 6.27
N VAL A 92 15.71 -2.11 5.49
CA VAL A 92 15.25 -2.40 4.12
C VAL A 92 13.81 -2.94 4.11
N ALA A 93 13.46 -3.83 5.06
CA ALA A 93 12.10 -4.34 5.18
C ALA A 93 11.11 -3.23 5.56
N LEU A 94 11.47 -2.32 6.46
CA LEU A 94 10.63 -1.17 6.82
C LEU A 94 10.45 -0.21 5.65
N GLU A 95 11.52 0.06 4.89
CA GLU A 95 11.43 0.87 3.66
C GLU A 95 10.53 0.18 2.62
N ALA A 96 10.65 -1.14 2.47
CA ALA A 96 9.80 -1.91 1.57
C ALA A 96 8.32 -1.90 2.00
N VAL A 97 8.05 -2.00 3.30
CA VAL A 97 6.69 -1.87 3.87
C VAL A 97 6.13 -0.47 3.67
N ALA A 98 6.94 0.58 3.87
CA ALA A 98 6.52 1.96 3.62
C ALA A 98 6.18 2.20 2.12
N LYS A 99 6.88 1.53 1.20
CA LYS A 99 6.53 1.54 -0.23
C LYS A 99 5.27 0.71 -0.55
N LEU A 100 4.84 -0.14 0.38
CA LEU A 100 3.67 -0.99 0.23
C LEU A 100 2.39 -0.32 0.70
N ASP A 101 2.43 0.93 1.17
CA ASP A 101 1.24 1.71 1.50
C ASP A 101 0.43 2.03 0.23
N GLY A 102 -0.36 1.02 -0.14
CA GLY A 102 -1.80 1.10 -0.27
C GLY A 102 -2.29 2.04 -1.37
N LEU A 103 -2.86 1.45 -2.42
CA LEU A 103 -3.75 2.16 -3.32
C LEU A 103 -4.83 2.88 -2.48
N ALA A 104 -4.70 4.18 -2.32
CA ALA A 104 -5.67 5.00 -1.61
C ALA A 104 -6.85 5.31 -2.54
N VAL A 105 -8.03 5.57 -1.98
CA VAL A 105 -9.13 6.14 -2.76
C VAL A 105 -8.80 7.62 -2.99
N GLY A 106 -8.66 7.99 -4.26
CA GLY A 106 -8.49 9.38 -4.68
C GLY A 106 -9.84 10.07 -4.84
N THR A 107 -10.01 10.80 -5.93
CA THR A 107 -11.28 11.46 -6.23
C THR A 107 -12.33 10.47 -6.73
N VAL A 108 -13.50 10.48 -6.11
CA VAL A 108 -14.72 9.84 -6.64
C VAL A 108 -15.65 10.95 -7.11
N GLU A 109 -15.88 11.00 -8.42
CA GLU A 109 -16.72 12.03 -9.05
C GLU A 109 -17.93 11.36 -9.72
N THR A 110 -19.11 11.92 -9.48
CA THR A 110 -20.30 11.59 -10.25
C THR A 110 -20.36 12.48 -11.48
N VAL A 111 -20.28 11.88 -12.67
CA VAL A 111 -20.31 12.60 -13.95
C VAL A 111 -21.69 12.53 -14.60
N ASP A 112 -21.84 13.18 -15.76
CA ASP A 112 -23.08 13.15 -16.52
C ASP A 112 -23.44 11.74 -17.00
N ALA A 113 -24.74 11.49 -17.19
CA ALA A 113 -25.26 10.14 -17.45
C ALA A 113 -24.76 9.53 -18.76
N LEU A 114 -24.30 10.38 -19.69
CA LEU A 114 -23.80 9.99 -21.00
C LEU A 114 -22.26 10.00 -21.08
N GLU A 115 -21.57 10.45 -20.01
CA GLU A 115 -20.12 10.27 -19.93
C GLU A 115 -19.78 8.81 -19.62
N GLY A 116 -18.64 8.34 -20.13
CA GLY A 116 -18.16 6.99 -19.88
C GLY A 116 -17.59 6.84 -18.46
N ALA A 117 -17.86 5.70 -17.82
CA ALA A 117 -17.20 5.35 -16.58
C ALA A 117 -15.69 5.19 -16.81
N SER A 118 -14.87 5.71 -15.89
CA SER A 118 -13.42 5.54 -15.97
C SER A 118 -12.79 5.36 -14.61
N ALA A 119 -11.67 4.64 -14.60
CA ALA A 119 -10.84 4.43 -13.44
C ALA A 119 -9.40 4.74 -13.83
N THR A 120 -8.72 5.57 -13.05
CA THR A 120 -7.31 5.91 -13.27
C THR A 120 -6.53 5.74 -11.97
N VAL A 121 -5.33 5.18 -12.08
CA VAL A 121 -4.37 5.16 -10.97
C VAL A 121 -3.35 6.26 -11.21
N THR A 122 -3.28 7.20 -10.28
CA THR A 122 -2.31 8.31 -10.31
C THR A 122 -1.32 8.19 -9.16
N GLY A 123 -0.13 8.78 -9.32
CA GLY A 123 0.93 8.75 -8.30
C GLY A 123 1.91 7.57 -8.46
N THR A 124 3.18 7.82 -8.16
CA THR A 124 4.27 6.84 -8.22
C THR A 124 4.47 6.09 -6.90
N ASP A 125 4.39 6.81 -5.77
CA ASP A 125 4.65 6.26 -4.43
C ASP A 125 3.34 6.03 -3.65
N ALA A 126 2.50 7.06 -3.51
CA ALA A 126 1.13 6.93 -2.98
C ALA A 126 0.14 6.80 -4.15
N LYS A 127 -0.10 5.57 -4.60
CA LYS A 127 -1.05 5.32 -5.70
C LYS A 127 -2.45 5.71 -5.25
N GLN A 128 -3.16 6.49 -6.06
CA GLN A 128 -4.56 6.85 -5.83
C GLN A 128 -5.45 6.31 -6.94
N LEU A 129 -6.51 5.61 -6.57
CA LEU A 129 -7.58 5.18 -7.47
C LEU A 129 -8.62 6.30 -7.58
N ASN A 130 -8.69 6.94 -8.75
CA ASN A 130 -9.72 7.91 -9.06
C ASN A 130 -10.83 7.24 -9.88
N LEU A 131 -12.08 7.54 -9.57
CA LEU A 131 -13.26 6.96 -10.20
C LEU A 131 -14.15 8.07 -10.75
N LYS A 132 -14.56 7.93 -12.02
CA LYS A 132 -15.68 8.66 -12.60
C LYS A 132 -16.86 7.72 -12.76
N ILE A 133 -17.96 8.03 -12.08
CA ILE A 133 -19.17 7.22 -12.05
C ILE A 133 -20.30 8.01 -12.73
N PRO A 134 -20.79 7.57 -13.91
CA PRO A 134 -21.92 8.24 -14.56
C PRO A 134 -23.18 8.14 -13.71
N ARG A 135 -23.92 9.25 -13.57
CA ARG A 135 -25.24 9.22 -12.92
C ARG A 135 -26.24 8.39 -13.75
N GLY A 136 -27.24 7.81 -13.10
CA GLY A 136 -28.33 7.15 -13.81
C GLY A 136 -29.10 8.12 -14.72
N LEU A 137 -29.63 7.61 -15.83
CA LEU A 137 -30.57 8.37 -16.65
C LEU A 137 -31.84 8.65 -15.84
N GLN A 138 -32.38 9.86 -15.97
CA GLN A 138 -33.68 10.19 -15.38
C GLN A 138 -34.73 9.24 -15.96
N GLY A 139 -35.55 8.66 -15.08
CA GLY A 139 -36.69 7.84 -15.51
C GLY A 139 -37.67 8.65 -16.36
N ALA A 140 -38.47 7.96 -17.17
CA ALA A 140 -39.54 8.61 -17.91
C ALA A 140 -40.45 9.38 -16.93
N PRO A 141 -40.94 10.58 -17.28
CA PRO A 141 -41.98 11.24 -16.51
C PRO A 141 -43.14 10.29 -16.27
N GLY A 142 -43.68 10.30 -15.05
CA GLY A 142 -44.91 9.57 -14.77
C GLY A 142 -46.03 10.03 -15.70
N ALA A 143 -46.99 9.14 -15.97
CA ALA A 143 -48.19 9.53 -16.69
C ALA A 143 -48.84 10.72 -15.97
N ALA A 144 -49.29 11.71 -16.74
CA ALA A 144 -50.10 12.79 -16.20
C ALA A 144 -51.29 12.17 -15.45
N GLY A 145 -51.56 12.66 -14.23
CA GLY A 145 -52.75 12.26 -13.50
C GLY A 145 -54.00 12.51 -14.33
N LEU A 146 -55.05 11.71 -14.12
CA LEU A 146 -56.35 11.95 -14.76
C LEU A 146 -56.88 13.33 -14.30
N SER A 147 -56.77 14.34 -15.16
CA SER A 147 -57.47 15.62 -14.97
C SER A 147 -58.93 15.44 -15.35
N ASN A 148 -59.73 14.90 -14.44
CA ASN A 148 -61.19 14.81 -14.64
C ASN A 148 -61.93 16.09 -14.24
N ILE A 149 -61.23 17.14 -13.82
CA ILE A 149 -61.84 18.41 -13.41
C ILE A 149 -61.88 19.36 -14.62
N ALA A 150 -63.08 19.59 -15.15
CA ALA A 150 -63.38 20.71 -16.02
C ALA A 150 -63.91 21.88 -15.18
N LEU A 151 -63.93 23.08 -15.76
CA LEU A 151 -64.62 24.22 -15.17
C LEU A 151 -65.95 24.41 -15.91
N ASP A 152 -67.02 24.66 -15.17
CA ASP A 152 -68.31 25.09 -15.70
C ASP A 152 -68.22 26.56 -16.20
N ASP A 153 -69.25 27.03 -16.89
CA ASP A 153 -69.32 28.39 -17.46
C ASP A 153 -69.22 29.50 -16.40
N ASP A 154 -69.49 29.18 -15.12
CA ASP A 154 -69.31 30.07 -13.98
C ASP A 154 -67.95 29.92 -13.25
N GLY A 155 -67.07 29.05 -13.76
CA GLY A 155 -65.77 28.75 -13.17
C GLY A 155 -65.80 27.69 -12.06
N THR A 156 -66.94 27.05 -11.81
CA THR A 156 -67.05 25.98 -10.81
C THR A 156 -66.43 24.68 -11.33
N PRO A 157 -65.49 24.05 -10.61
CA PRO A 157 -64.94 22.77 -11.04
C PRO A 157 -65.99 21.66 -10.99
N TYR A 158 -66.17 20.93 -12.10
CA TYR A 158 -67.02 19.74 -12.19
C TYR A 158 -66.30 18.56 -12.85
N PHE A 159 -66.76 17.34 -12.56
CA PHE A 159 -66.19 16.14 -13.15
C PHE A 159 -66.86 15.78 -14.48
N VAL A 160 -66.07 15.58 -15.54
CA VAL A 160 -66.62 15.19 -16.86
C VAL A 160 -67.09 13.73 -16.82
N ALA A 161 -68.40 13.52 -16.90
CA ALA A 161 -69.02 12.19 -16.95
C ALA A 161 -68.64 11.46 -18.25
N GLY A 162 -68.07 10.25 -18.12
CA GLY A 162 -67.60 9.43 -19.25
C GLY A 162 -66.29 8.68 -19.01
N SER A 163 -65.63 8.93 -17.88
CA SER A 163 -64.52 8.10 -17.41
C SER A 163 -65.03 7.02 -16.46
N ASN A 164 -64.48 5.80 -16.55
CA ASN A 164 -64.85 4.63 -15.74
C ASN A 164 -64.45 4.76 -14.25
N ALA A 165 -64.38 5.98 -13.71
CA ALA A 165 -64.08 6.23 -12.31
C ALA A 165 -65.33 5.95 -11.47
N VAL A 166 -65.20 5.06 -10.50
CA VAL A 166 -66.19 4.84 -9.45
C VAL A 166 -66.39 6.17 -8.71
N GLN A 167 -67.61 6.69 -8.82
CA GLN A 167 -68.03 7.93 -8.20
C GLN A 167 -68.25 7.71 -6.70
N ILE A 168 -67.26 8.04 -5.87
CA ILE A 168 -67.49 8.17 -4.41
C ILE A 168 -67.92 9.60 -4.17
N LEU A 169 -69.22 9.87 -4.26
CA LEU A 169 -69.79 11.09 -3.72
C LEU A 169 -69.67 11.00 -2.19
N ALA A 170 -68.76 11.78 -1.61
CA ALA A 170 -68.82 12.07 -0.18
C ALA A 170 -70.02 12.97 0.05
N ASP A 171 -71.17 12.34 0.23
CA ASP A 171 -72.38 13.00 0.68
C ASP A 171 -72.23 13.38 2.17
N THR A 172 -72.63 14.61 2.50
CA THR A 172 -72.59 15.14 3.87
C THR A 172 -73.88 14.85 4.64
N ASP A 173 -74.89 14.25 4.01
CA ASP A 173 -76.16 13.88 4.64
C ASP A 173 -76.39 12.36 4.85
N GLY A 174 -75.46 11.51 4.42
CA GLY A 174 -75.23 10.18 4.99
C GLY A 174 -76.11 9.07 4.44
N ALA A 175 -76.62 9.17 3.22
CA ALA A 175 -77.36 8.08 2.59
C ALA A 175 -76.79 7.71 1.21
N PRO A 176 -76.10 6.55 1.06
CA PRO A 176 -75.67 6.10 -0.26
C PRO A 176 -76.87 5.61 -1.07
N TYR A 177 -77.05 6.16 -2.27
CA TYR A 177 -77.84 5.52 -3.32
C TYR A 177 -76.90 4.93 -4.36
N PHE A 178 -77.17 3.69 -4.76
CA PHE A 178 -76.49 3.03 -5.86
C PHE A 178 -77.11 3.48 -7.18
N VAL A 179 -76.26 3.89 -8.14
CA VAL A 179 -76.61 3.95 -9.55
C VAL A 179 -76.01 2.74 -10.25
#